data_AF-A0A937T7Z3-F1
#
_entry.id   AF-A0A937T7Z3-F1
#
_cell.length_a   1.000
_cell.length_b   1.000
_cell.length_c   1.000
_cell.angle_alpha   90.00
_cell.angle_beta   90.00
_cell.angle_gamma   90.00
#
_symmetry.space_group_name_H-M   'P 1'
#
loop_
_entity.id
_entity.type
_entity.pdbx_description
1 polymer ?
#
loop_
_entity_poly.entity_id
_entity_poly.type
_entity_poly.pdbx_seq_one_letter_code
_entity_poly.pdbx_strand_id
1 'polypeptide(L)'
;MIGTNFKRIIKSGFVSFWRNGVVSFASILVMTMTLFVLGSILFVNATLDASLSQIRDKVDINVYFVTTAPEDDIFALKSSLEALPEVADVEYVSREKALAEFTLRHQNDQLTLQALEELGENPLGANLNIKAKETSQYEGIATFLEDESALSTLDDTSIIDKVNYLQNKTAIDKLTKIVDSSEKFGFIIIAILAIASIIISFNTIRLAIYTSKDEISVMKLVGASNSYIRGPFVFEGIMYGVVAGIVTLILFYPFTVWLGPLTENFFSDINLFDYYIDKFSKIFFIVLGSGILLGAVSSYIAVWRYLKK
;
A
#
# COMPACT_ATOMS: atom_id res chain seq x y z
N MET A 1 -35.67 9.39 -28.37
CA MET A 1 -35.63 10.67 -27.61
C MET A 1 -34.59 10.72 -26.48
N ILE A 2 -34.18 9.59 -25.87
CA ILE A 2 -33.19 9.58 -24.77
C ILE A 2 -31.77 9.98 -25.25
N GLY A 3 -31.30 9.45 -26.38
CA GLY A 3 -29.96 9.73 -26.91
C GLY A 3 -29.74 11.19 -27.37
N THR A 4 -30.77 11.86 -27.89
CA THR A 4 -30.69 13.27 -28.30
C THR A 4 -30.55 14.22 -27.10
N ASN A 5 -31.22 13.90 -25.99
CA ASN A 5 -31.11 14.68 -24.76
C ASN A 5 -29.75 14.50 -24.09
N PHE A 6 -29.22 13.26 -24.07
CA PHE A 6 -27.88 12.98 -23.53
C PHE A 6 -26.77 13.71 -24.29
N LYS A 7 -26.80 13.68 -25.64
CA LYS A 7 -25.83 14.40 -26.48
C LYS A 7 -25.87 15.92 -26.26
N ARG A 8 -27.07 16.48 -26.04
CA ARG A 8 -27.24 17.91 -25.72
C ARG A 8 -26.68 18.28 -24.35
N ILE A 9 -26.90 17.43 -23.34
CA ILE A 9 -26.34 17.59 -21.99
C ILE A 9 -24.82 17.63 -22.02
N ILE A 10 -24.19 16.68 -22.73
CA ILE A 10 -22.72 16.63 -22.90
C ILE A 10 -22.21 17.90 -23.57
N LYS A 11 -22.83 18.30 -24.70
CA LYS A 11 -22.41 19.49 -25.45
C LYS A 11 -22.51 20.75 -24.59
N SER A 12 -23.61 20.91 -23.84
CA SER A 12 -23.84 22.06 -22.97
C SER A 12 -22.85 22.11 -21.81
N GLY A 13 -22.58 20.97 -21.15
CA GLY A 13 -21.60 20.90 -20.07
C GLY A 13 -20.17 21.21 -20.54
N PHE A 14 -19.77 20.75 -21.74
CA PHE A 14 -18.46 21.08 -22.31
C PHE A 14 -18.30 22.57 -22.62
N VAL A 15 -19.33 23.21 -23.19
CA VAL A 15 -19.30 24.66 -23.47
C VAL A 15 -19.25 25.47 -22.16
N SER A 16 -19.99 25.05 -21.13
CA SER A 16 -19.95 25.67 -19.79
C SER A 16 -18.57 25.58 -19.15
N PHE A 17 -17.94 24.40 -19.21
CA PHE A 17 -16.58 24.15 -18.74
C PHE A 17 -15.57 25.12 -19.37
N TRP A 18 -15.62 25.30 -20.69
CA TRP A 18 -14.67 26.19 -21.39
C TRP A 18 -14.92 27.68 -21.09
N ARG A 19 -16.17 28.07 -20.91
CA ARG A 19 -16.57 29.47 -20.67
C ARG A 19 -16.20 29.97 -19.27
N ASN A 20 -16.09 29.07 -18.28
CA ASN A 20 -15.82 29.40 -16.87
C ASN A 20 -14.37 29.08 -16.44
N GLY A 21 -13.40 29.18 -17.36
CA GLY A 21 -12.05 28.62 -17.22
C GLY A 21 -11.27 28.95 -15.93
N VAL A 22 -11.41 30.16 -15.36
CA VAL A 22 -10.67 30.54 -14.13
C VAL A 22 -11.16 29.78 -12.89
N VAL A 23 -12.48 29.60 -12.75
CA VAL A 23 -13.07 28.93 -11.59
C VAL A 23 -13.02 27.41 -11.76
N SER A 24 -13.14 26.95 -13.01
CA SER A 24 -12.83 25.59 -13.43
C SER A 24 -11.39 25.19 -13.07
N PHE A 25 -10.41 26.06 -13.31
CA PHE A 25 -9.00 25.78 -12.99
C PHE A 25 -8.77 25.53 -11.50
N ALA A 26 -9.37 26.35 -10.61
CA ALA A 26 -9.25 26.15 -9.17
C ALA A 26 -9.81 24.79 -8.71
N SER A 27 -10.96 24.37 -9.27
CA SER A 27 -11.54 23.05 -9.00
C SER A 27 -10.64 21.92 -9.49
N ILE A 28 -10.09 22.04 -10.70
CA ILE A 28 -9.18 21.04 -11.28
C ILE A 28 -7.91 20.92 -10.42
N LEU A 29 -7.34 22.02 -9.96
CA LEU A 29 -6.12 22.02 -9.14
C LEU A 29 -6.34 21.25 -7.83
N VAL A 30 -7.40 21.55 -7.09
CA VAL A 30 -7.67 20.86 -5.80
C VAL A 30 -8.04 19.39 -6.01
N MET A 31 -8.78 19.06 -7.07
CA MET A 31 -9.00 17.66 -7.44
C MET A 31 -7.69 16.96 -7.82
N THR A 32 -6.81 17.62 -8.56
CA THR A 32 -5.48 17.09 -8.93
C THR A 32 -4.65 16.81 -7.68
N MET A 33 -4.62 17.72 -6.71
CA MET A 33 -3.95 17.50 -5.43
C MET A 33 -4.53 16.30 -4.67
N THR A 34 -5.86 16.18 -4.64
CA THR A 34 -6.55 15.06 -3.98
C THR A 34 -6.17 13.73 -4.62
N LEU A 35 -6.21 13.65 -5.95
CA LEU A 35 -5.86 12.45 -6.71
C LEU A 35 -4.36 12.15 -6.66
N PHE A 36 -3.52 13.18 -6.62
CA PHE A 36 -2.07 13.04 -6.46
C PHE A 36 -1.73 12.42 -5.11
N VAL A 37 -2.34 12.92 -4.01
CA VAL A 37 -2.17 12.31 -2.68
C VAL A 37 -2.66 10.87 -2.68
N LEU A 38 -3.82 10.59 -3.27
CA LEU A 38 -4.36 9.23 -3.39
C LEU A 38 -3.36 8.30 -4.10
N GLY A 39 -2.84 8.68 -5.26
CA GLY A 39 -1.87 7.84 -5.97
C GLY A 39 -0.51 7.75 -5.26
N SER A 40 -0.06 8.80 -4.58
CA SER A 40 1.16 8.76 -3.75
C SER A 40 1.05 7.75 -2.61
N ILE A 41 -0.12 7.60 -1.98
CA ILE A 41 -0.35 6.56 -0.96
C ILE A 41 -0.25 5.17 -1.58
N LEU A 42 -0.74 4.96 -2.80
CA LEU A 42 -0.58 3.67 -3.51
C LEU A 42 0.90 3.33 -3.72
N PHE A 43 1.73 4.32 -4.07
CA PHE A 43 3.18 4.15 -4.24
C PHE A 43 3.90 3.86 -2.93
N VAL A 44 3.54 4.58 -1.85
CA VAL A 44 4.11 4.32 -0.52
C VAL A 44 3.77 2.90 -0.06
N ASN A 45 2.51 2.49 -0.17
CA ASN A 45 2.09 1.14 0.21
C ASN A 45 2.80 0.08 -0.63
N ALA A 46 2.88 0.24 -1.96
CA ALA A 46 3.60 -0.70 -2.82
C ALA A 46 5.09 -0.84 -2.43
N THR A 47 5.73 0.26 -2.04
CA THR A 47 7.13 0.25 -1.64
C THR A 47 7.33 -0.41 -0.28
N LEU A 48 6.45 -0.13 0.68
CA LEU A 48 6.47 -0.74 2.01
C LEU A 48 6.14 -2.23 1.95
N ASP A 49 5.14 -2.64 1.16
CA ASP A 49 4.75 -4.03 0.99
C ASP A 49 5.90 -4.86 0.40
N ALA A 50 6.61 -4.31 -0.57
CA ALA A 50 7.78 -4.98 -1.14
C ALA A 50 8.94 -5.09 -0.16
N SER A 51 9.22 -4.01 0.58
CA SER A 51 10.23 -4.02 1.65
C SER A 51 9.89 -5.07 2.72
N LEU A 52 8.61 -5.16 3.06
CA LEU A 52 8.10 -6.13 4.01
C LEU A 52 8.22 -7.55 3.46
N SER A 53 7.90 -7.79 2.18
CA SER A 53 8.07 -9.08 1.51
C SER A 53 9.52 -9.56 1.57
N GLN A 54 10.48 -8.68 1.28
CA GLN A 54 11.90 -9.06 1.32
C GLN A 54 12.38 -9.42 2.72
N ILE A 55 11.91 -8.68 3.73
CA ILE A 55 12.22 -9.02 5.11
C ILE A 55 11.56 -10.36 5.43
N ARG A 56 10.31 -10.60 5.04
CA ARG A 56 9.64 -11.89 5.26
C ARG A 56 10.38 -13.05 4.58
N ASP A 57 10.86 -12.87 3.36
CA ASP A 57 11.61 -13.89 2.61
C ASP A 57 13.00 -14.18 3.20
N LYS A 58 13.54 -13.24 4.00
CA LYS A 58 14.82 -13.38 4.71
C LYS A 58 14.67 -13.77 6.18
N VAL A 59 13.46 -13.76 6.71
CA VAL A 59 13.16 -14.01 8.13
C VAL A 59 12.50 -15.37 8.23
N ASP A 60 13.34 -16.39 8.14
CA ASP A 60 12.99 -17.68 8.69
C ASP A 60 13.25 -17.65 10.21
N ILE A 61 12.39 -18.30 10.99
CA ILE A 61 12.64 -18.48 12.42
C ILE A 61 13.74 -19.52 12.56
N ASN A 62 14.93 -19.07 12.95
CA ASN A 62 16.05 -19.94 13.27
C ASN A 62 16.08 -20.18 14.77
N VAL A 63 15.92 -21.46 15.17
CA VAL A 63 16.10 -21.93 16.54
C VAL A 63 17.48 -22.58 16.62
N TYR A 64 18.42 -21.92 17.30
CA TYR A 64 19.76 -22.44 17.53
C TYR A 64 19.77 -23.27 18.81
N PHE A 65 20.31 -24.48 18.71
CA PHE A 65 20.48 -25.37 19.86
C PHE A 65 21.87 -25.25 20.45
N VAL A 66 22.00 -25.58 21.74
CA VAL A 66 23.32 -25.77 22.37
C VAL A 66 24.08 -26.91 21.68
N THR A 67 25.41 -26.87 21.71
CA THR A 67 26.25 -27.89 21.05
C THR A 67 26.10 -29.30 21.67
N THR A 68 25.56 -29.39 22.89
CA THR A 68 25.31 -30.63 23.63
C THR A 68 23.89 -31.18 23.45
N ALA A 69 23.03 -30.54 22.64
CA ALA A 69 21.65 -30.95 22.48
C ALA A 69 21.54 -32.33 21.77
N PRO A 70 20.80 -33.30 22.34
CA PRO A 70 20.53 -34.58 21.66
C PRO A 70 19.70 -34.41 20.39
N GLU A 71 20.04 -35.12 19.33
CA GLU A 71 19.28 -35.06 18.06
C GLU A 71 17.83 -35.52 18.23
N ASP A 72 17.57 -36.53 19.08
CA ASP A 72 16.22 -37.05 19.32
C ASP A 72 15.27 -35.95 19.85
N ASP A 73 15.75 -35.08 20.74
CA ASP A 73 14.97 -33.97 21.29
C ASP A 73 14.71 -32.88 20.22
N ILE A 74 15.68 -32.64 19.34
CA ILE A 74 15.54 -31.70 18.22
C ILE A 74 14.49 -32.22 17.22
N PHE A 75 14.50 -33.52 16.91
CA PHE A 75 13.52 -34.15 16.02
C PHE A 75 12.12 -34.22 16.64
N ALA A 76 12.03 -34.38 17.96
CA ALA A 76 10.75 -34.28 18.68
C ALA A 76 10.16 -32.87 18.54
N LEU A 77 10.97 -31.82 18.79
CA LEU A 77 10.53 -30.43 18.61
C LEU A 77 10.16 -30.11 17.16
N LYS A 78 10.94 -30.60 16.18
CA LYS A 78 10.63 -30.48 14.75
C LYS A 78 9.25 -31.05 14.42
N SER A 79 8.94 -32.25 14.94
CA SER A 79 7.65 -32.91 14.70
C SER A 79 6.48 -32.12 15.32
N SER A 80 6.67 -31.55 16.51
CA SER A 80 5.68 -30.68 17.16
C SER A 80 5.42 -29.40 16.35
N LEU A 81 6.47 -28.80 15.78
CA LEU A 81 6.35 -27.61 14.93
C LEU A 81 5.67 -27.90 13.60
N GLU A 82 5.99 -29.02 12.95
CA GLU A 82 5.33 -29.45 11.70
C GLU A 82 3.83 -29.74 11.87
N ALA A 83 3.41 -30.10 13.08
CA ALA A 83 1.99 -30.30 13.41
C ALA A 83 1.19 -29.00 13.52
N LEU A 84 1.85 -27.83 13.63
CA LEU A 84 1.17 -26.54 13.73
C LEU A 84 0.56 -26.15 12.38
N PRO A 85 -0.73 -25.74 12.34
CA PRO A 85 -1.38 -25.33 11.09
C PRO A 85 -0.75 -24.07 10.47
N GLU A 86 -0.04 -23.30 11.29
CA GLU A 86 0.64 -22.05 10.96
C GLU A 86 1.99 -22.24 10.27
N VAL A 87 2.61 -23.42 10.42
CA VAL A 87 3.94 -23.73 9.88
C VAL A 87 3.80 -24.29 8.47
N ALA A 88 4.61 -23.77 7.55
CA ALA A 88 4.70 -24.22 6.16
C ALA A 88 5.78 -25.29 5.99
N ASP A 89 6.95 -25.08 6.61
CA ASP A 89 8.13 -25.93 6.47
C ASP A 89 9.05 -25.81 7.70
N VAL A 90 9.72 -26.91 8.04
CA VAL A 90 10.73 -26.98 9.10
C VAL A 90 11.95 -27.75 8.59
N GLU A 91 13.04 -27.03 8.32
CA GLU A 91 14.29 -27.63 7.86
C GLU A 91 15.25 -27.84 9.04
N TYR A 92 15.81 -29.05 9.15
CA TYR A 92 16.88 -29.34 10.09
C TYR A 92 18.25 -29.10 9.45
N VAL A 93 19.06 -28.26 10.10
CA VAL A 93 20.44 -27.97 9.71
C VAL A 93 21.37 -28.54 10.78
N SER A 94 22.06 -29.62 10.41
CA SER A 94 23.11 -30.24 11.24
C SER A 94 24.25 -29.26 11.56
N ARG A 95 25.01 -29.53 12.61
CA ARG A 95 26.16 -28.71 13.04
C ARG A 95 27.18 -28.49 11.90
N GLU A 96 27.44 -29.52 11.10
CA GLU A 96 28.40 -29.50 10.00
C GLU A 96 27.91 -28.61 8.86
N LYS A 97 26.62 -28.74 8.51
CA LYS A 97 25.97 -27.89 7.50
C LYS A 97 25.92 -26.43 7.95
N ALA A 98 25.62 -26.17 9.22
CA ALA A 98 25.61 -24.82 9.79
C ALA A 98 27.01 -24.16 9.69
N LEU A 99 28.08 -24.91 9.95
CA LEU A 99 29.45 -24.44 9.77
C LEU A 99 29.76 -24.13 8.31
N ALA A 100 29.40 -25.03 7.39
CA ALA A 100 29.62 -24.81 5.95
C ALA A 100 28.90 -23.57 5.42
N GLU A 101 27.64 -23.36 5.80
CA GLU A 101 26.85 -22.17 5.44
C GLU A 101 27.42 -20.90 6.06
N PHE A 102 27.87 -20.96 7.31
CA PHE A 102 28.50 -19.83 7.99
C PHE A 102 29.79 -19.41 7.29
N THR A 103 30.68 -20.36 6.98
CA THR A 103 31.91 -20.11 6.23
C THR A 103 31.61 -19.53 4.85
N LEU A 104 30.58 -20.03 4.16
CA LEU A 104 30.18 -19.53 2.84
C LEU A 104 29.67 -18.09 2.89
N ARG A 105 28.89 -17.74 3.91
CA ARG A 105 28.37 -16.38 4.10
C ARG A 105 29.47 -15.36 4.44
N HIS A 106 30.53 -15.80 5.11
CA HIS A 106 31.65 -14.96 5.55
C HIS A 106 32.92 -15.12 4.71
N GLN A 107 32.82 -15.65 3.48
CA GLN A 107 33.97 -15.83 2.57
C GLN A 107 34.79 -14.55 2.33
N ASN A 108 34.15 -13.38 2.43
CA ASN A 108 34.80 -12.08 2.24
C ASN A 108 35.25 -11.41 3.56
N ASP A 109 34.99 -12.03 4.71
CA ASP A 109 35.37 -11.54 6.03
C ASP A 109 36.48 -12.41 6.63
N GLN A 110 37.71 -12.06 6.26
CA GLN A 110 38.92 -12.82 6.59
C GLN A 110 39.21 -12.86 8.09
N LEU A 111 38.78 -11.85 8.86
CA LEU A 111 38.95 -11.80 10.31
C LEU A 111 38.02 -12.79 11.01
N THR A 112 36.77 -12.88 10.57
CA THR A 112 35.79 -13.82 11.11
C THR A 112 36.17 -15.28 10.82
N LEU A 113 36.71 -15.56 9.64
CA LEU A 113 37.20 -16.89 9.28
C LEU A 113 38.45 -17.30 10.08
N GLN A 114 39.40 -16.39 10.30
CA GLN A 114 40.58 -16.65 11.14
C GLN A 114 40.20 -16.95 12.59
N ALA A 115 39.27 -16.17 13.17
CA ALA A 115 38.76 -16.42 14.51
C ALA A 115 38.07 -17.79 14.63
N LEU A 116 37.38 -18.24 13.57
CA LEU A 116 36.74 -19.55 13.52
C LEU A 116 37.78 -20.69 13.42
N GLU A 117 38.85 -20.50 12.66
CA GLU A 117 39.96 -21.47 12.56
C GLU A 117 40.74 -21.60 13.88
N GLU A 118 40.93 -20.50 14.62
CA GLU A 118 41.63 -20.52 15.93
C GLU A 118 40.90 -21.33 17.00
N LEU A 119 39.57 -21.46 16.90
CA LEU A 119 38.77 -22.24 17.86
C LEU A 119 39.01 -23.76 17.73
N GLY A 120 39.50 -24.24 16.58
CA GLY A 120 39.87 -25.65 16.36
C GLY A 120 38.74 -26.68 16.35
N GLU A 121 37.56 -26.32 16.86
CA GLU A 121 36.33 -27.13 16.89
C GLU A 121 35.13 -26.31 16.41
N ASN A 122 34.07 -26.97 15.94
CA ASN A 122 32.86 -26.30 15.45
C ASN A 122 32.08 -25.66 16.62
N PRO A 123 32.10 -24.31 16.76
CA PRO A 123 31.42 -23.64 17.86
C PRO A 123 29.91 -23.55 17.65
N LEU A 124 29.40 -23.94 16.46
CA LEU A 124 27.99 -23.86 16.11
C LEU A 124 27.25 -25.14 16.51
N GLY A 125 26.10 -24.94 17.15
CA GLY A 125 25.09 -25.98 17.34
C GLY A 125 24.26 -26.22 16.08
N ALA A 126 23.43 -27.27 16.11
CA ALA A 126 22.44 -27.48 15.07
C ALA A 126 21.39 -26.37 15.12
N ASN A 127 20.61 -26.20 14.06
CA ASN A 127 19.46 -25.30 14.08
C ASN A 127 18.25 -25.88 13.33
N LEU A 128 17.07 -25.42 13.73
CA LEU A 128 15.85 -25.60 12.96
C LEU A 128 15.50 -24.28 12.28
N ASN A 129 15.26 -24.36 10.98
CA ASN A 129 14.83 -23.24 10.16
C ASN A 129 13.34 -23.39 9.86
N ILE A 130 12.52 -22.48 10.38
CA ILE A 130 11.05 -22.61 10.39
C ILE A 130 10.43 -21.50 9.53
N LYS A 131 9.57 -21.90 8.59
CA LYS A 131 8.82 -20.99 7.72
C LYS A 131 7.35 -21.03 8.07
N ALA A 132 6.73 -19.86 8.27
CA ALA A 132 5.30 -19.74 8.44
C ALA A 132 4.58 -19.76 7.08
N LYS A 133 3.30 -20.19 7.06
CA LYS A 133 2.46 -20.07 5.85
C LYS A 133 2.09 -18.63 5.58
N GLU A 134 1.68 -17.92 6.62
CA GLU A 134 1.36 -16.51 6.56
C GLU A 134 2.22 -15.72 7.53
N THR A 135 2.54 -14.52 7.09
CA THR A 135 3.51 -13.65 7.76
C THR A 135 3.01 -13.13 9.11
N SER A 136 1.70 -13.05 9.31
CA SER A 136 1.07 -12.73 10.59
C SER A 136 1.18 -13.87 11.62
N GLN A 137 1.53 -15.09 11.19
CA GLN A 137 1.57 -16.27 12.04
C GLN A 137 2.95 -16.52 12.68
N TYR A 138 3.99 -15.81 12.20
CA TYR A 138 5.31 -15.88 12.81
C TYR A 138 5.31 -15.50 14.31
N GLU A 139 4.39 -14.62 14.73
CA GLU A 139 4.23 -14.27 16.15
C GLU A 139 3.70 -15.46 16.97
N GLY A 140 2.71 -16.20 16.47
CA GLY A 140 2.16 -17.37 17.14
C GLY A 140 3.19 -18.49 17.30
N ILE A 141 3.95 -18.76 16.23
CA ILE A 141 5.04 -19.75 16.24
C ILE A 141 6.14 -19.36 17.24
N ALA A 142 6.48 -18.07 17.31
CA ALA A 142 7.49 -17.61 18.26
C ALA A 142 7.02 -17.68 19.71
N THR A 143 5.77 -17.34 20.00
CA THR A 143 5.19 -17.54 21.34
C THR A 143 5.15 -19.02 21.73
N PHE A 144 4.81 -19.90 20.79
CA PHE A 144 4.90 -21.35 21.02
C PHE A 144 6.31 -21.81 21.36
N LEU A 145 7.33 -21.30 20.66
CA LEU A 145 8.73 -21.60 20.96
C LEU A 145 9.19 -21.01 22.29
N GLU A 146 8.72 -19.83 22.68
CA GLU A 146 8.98 -19.24 24.00
C GLU A 146 8.33 -20.08 25.11
N ASP A 147 7.07 -20.50 24.93
CA ASP A 147 6.34 -21.34 25.88
C ASP A 147 7.00 -22.73 26.00
N GLU A 148 7.35 -23.40 24.89
CA GLU A 148 8.07 -24.68 24.90
C GLU A 148 9.49 -24.54 25.49
N SER A 149 10.20 -23.45 25.21
CA SER A 149 11.50 -23.18 25.84
C SER A 149 11.38 -22.94 27.35
N ALA A 150 10.27 -22.34 27.81
CA ALA A 150 9.94 -22.15 29.21
C ALA A 150 9.43 -23.44 29.87
N LEU A 151 8.89 -24.38 29.09
CA LEU A 151 8.48 -25.73 29.48
C LEU A 151 9.63 -26.74 29.49
N SER A 152 10.89 -26.26 29.51
CA SER A 152 12.08 -27.02 29.95
C SER A 152 12.00 -27.41 31.43
N THR A 153 10.83 -27.90 31.87
CA THR A 153 10.64 -28.57 33.14
C THR A 153 11.07 -30.01 32.94
N LEU A 154 12.27 -30.35 33.39
CA LEU A 154 12.54 -31.51 34.25
C LEU A 154 14.03 -31.66 34.65
N ASP A 155 15.00 -31.15 33.85
CA ASP A 155 16.45 -31.40 34.10
C ASP A 155 17.40 -30.19 33.86
N ASP A 156 16.92 -28.95 34.07
CA ASP A 156 17.78 -27.74 34.17
C ASP A 156 18.69 -27.43 32.94
N THR A 157 18.41 -28.03 31.78
CA THR A 157 19.19 -27.86 30.55
C THR A 157 18.27 -27.45 29.39
N SER A 158 18.15 -26.14 29.16
CA SER A 158 17.53 -25.63 27.94
C SER A 158 18.34 -26.10 26.74
N ILE A 159 17.75 -26.92 25.88
CA ILE A 159 18.36 -27.35 24.61
C ILE A 159 18.46 -26.18 23.61
N ILE A 160 17.66 -25.12 23.80
CA ILE A 160 17.62 -23.92 22.95
C ILE A 160 18.59 -22.87 23.51
N ASP A 161 19.54 -22.45 22.67
CA ASP A 161 20.53 -21.40 22.98
C ASP A 161 19.99 -20.01 22.58
N LYS A 162 19.46 -19.89 21.35
CA LYS A 162 18.98 -18.60 20.83
C LYS A 162 17.92 -18.78 19.76
N VAL A 163 16.88 -17.95 19.80
CA VAL A 163 15.90 -17.82 18.73
C VAL A 163 16.12 -16.47 18.01
N ASN A 164 16.47 -16.50 16.72
CA ASN A 164 16.79 -15.28 15.95
C ASN A 164 15.56 -14.41 15.61
N TYR A 165 14.36 -14.88 15.94
CA TYR A 165 13.13 -14.19 15.60
C TYR A 165 13.00 -12.80 16.26
N LEU A 166 13.52 -12.60 17.48
CA LEU A 166 13.27 -11.37 18.26
C LEU A 166 13.80 -10.08 17.59
N GLN A 167 14.94 -10.16 16.88
CA GLN A 167 15.51 -8.98 16.21
C GLN A 167 14.73 -8.64 14.92
N ASN A 168 14.28 -9.65 14.19
CA ASN A 168 13.53 -9.47 12.95
C ASN A 168 12.04 -9.15 13.19
N LYS A 169 11.43 -9.72 14.25
CA LYS A 169 10.08 -9.38 14.73
C LYS A 169 9.95 -7.88 14.94
N THR A 170 10.93 -7.27 15.62
CA THR A 170 10.92 -5.83 15.87
C THR A 170 10.92 -5.01 14.58
N ALA A 171 11.62 -5.45 13.53
CA ALA A 171 11.63 -4.79 12.23
C ALA A 171 10.29 -4.98 11.48
N ILE A 172 9.75 -6.20 11.49
CA ILE A 172 8.44 -6.54 10.89
C ILE A 172 7.31 -5.77 11.56
N ASP A 173 7.26 -5.75 12.89
CA ASP A 173 6.24 -5.03 13.67
C ASP A 173 6.32 -3.52 13.43
N LYS A 174 7.53 -2.96 13.35
CA LYS A 174 7.73 -1.55 13.05
C LYS A 174 7.23 -1.22 11.64
N LEU A 175 7.58 -2.02 10.64
CA LEU A 175 7.14 -1.80 9.26
C LEU A 175 5.63 -1.98 9.10
N THR A 176 5.05 -3.00 9.71
CA THR A 176 3.59 -3.22 9.72
C THR A 176 2.88 -2.03 10.35
N LYS A 177 3.37 -1.54 11.51
CA LYS A 177 2.83 -0.32 12.14
C LYS A 177 3.00 0.92 11.26
N ILE A 178 4.08 1.03 10.49
CA ILE A 178 4.29 2.13 9.54
C ILE A 178 3.28 2.04 8.39
N VAL A 179 3.03 0.85 7.84
CA VAL A 179 2.01 0.62 6.81
C VAL A 179 0.63 1.03 7.34
N ASP A 180 0.20 0.47 8.46
CA ASP A 180 -1.11 0.78 9.07
C ASP A 180 -1.26 2.28 9.37
N SER A 181 -0.19 2.90 9.89
CA SER A 181 -0.18 4.34 10.16
C SER A 181 -0.27 5.15 8.87
N SER A 182 0.49 4.78 7.83
CA SER A 182 0.48 5.41 6.52
C SER A 182 -0.92 5.38 5.89
N GLU A 183 -1.61 4.23 5.94
CA GLU A 183 -2.98 4.10 5.45
C GLU A 183 -3.96 4.98 6.23
N LYS A 184 -3.88 4.98 7.56
CA LYS A 184 -4.77 5.78 8.41
C LYS A 184 -4.56 7.28 8.21
N PHE A 185 -3.30 7.74 8.19
CA PHE A 185 -2.97 9.14 7.92
C PHE A 185 -3.34 9.54 6.49
N GLY A 186 -3.07 8.67 5.53
CA GLY A 186 -3.43 8.86 4.13
C GLY A 186 -4.94 9.04 3.94
N PHE A 187 -5.74 8.18 4.57
CA PHE A 187 -7.20 8.28 4.54
C PHE A 187 -7.71 9.61 5.12
N ILE A 188 -7.13 10.08 6.23
CA ILE A 188 -7.49 11.37 6.83
C ILE A 188 -7.19 12.52 5.86
N ILE A 189 -6.02 12.53 5.22
CA ILE A 189 -5.63 13.57 4.27
C ILE A 189 -6.55 13.54 3.03
N ILE A 190 -6.81 12.35 2.48
CA ILE A 190 -7.75 12.18 1.36
C ILE A 190 -9.13 12.71 1.74
N ALA A 191 -9.64 12.40 2.93
CA ALA A 191 -10.95 12.87 3.39
C ALA A 191 -11.01 14.40 3.46
N ILE A 192 -9.98 15.05 4.02
CA ILE A 192 -9.89 16.52 4.09
C ILE A 192 -9.86 17.14 2.69
N LEU A 193 -9.03 16.60 1.79
CA LEU A 193 -8.91 17.10 0.42
C LEU A 193 -10.17 16.83 -0.42
N ALA A 194 -10.85 15.71 -0.19
CA ALA A 194 -12.14 15.42 -0.80
C ALA A 194 -13.21 16.42 -0.35
N ILE A 195 -13.27 16.76 0.95
CA ILE A 195 -14.18 17.79 1.46
C ILE A 195 -13.84 19.15 0.83
N ALA A 196 -12.56 19.53 0.77
CA ALA A 196 -12.12 20.77 0.13
C ALA A 196 -12.53 20.81 -1.35
N SER A 197 -12.33 19.70 -2.07
CA SER A 197 -12.75 19.54 -3.47
C SER A 197 -14.26 19.70 -3.63
N ILE A 198 -15.07 19.14 -2.72
CA ILE A 198 -16.53 19.29 -2.73
C ILE A 198 -16.93 20.74 -2.51
N ILE A 199 -16.32 21.45 -1.56
CA ILE A 199 -16.63 22.86 -1.26
C ILE A 199 -16.30 23.76 -2.46
N ILE A 200 -15.14 23.55 -3.09
CA ILE A 200 -14.72 24.36 -4.24
C ILE A 200 -15.57 24.04 -5.47
N SER A 201 -15.86 22.76 -5.73
CA SER A 201 -16.78 22.34 -6.79
C SER A 201 -18.17 22.93 -6.58
N PHE A 202 -18.64 22.97 -5.33
CA PHE A 202 -19.91 23.56 -4.96
C PHE A 202 -20.00 25.04 -5.32
N ASN A 203 -18.96 25.82 -5.00
CA ASN A 203 -18.90 27.24 -5.34
C ASN A 203 -18.80 27.46 -6.85
N THR A 204 -18.04 26.61 -7.54
CA THR A 204 -17.88 26.65 -8.99
C THR A 204 -19.21 26.40 -9.71
N ILE A 205 -19.94 25.36 -9.30
CA ILE A 205 -21.24 25.02 -9.88
C ILE A 205 -22.30 26.06 -9.53
N ARG A 206 -22.28 26.60 -8.32
CA ARG A 206 -23.15 27.71 -7.95
C ARG A 206 -22.96 28.88 -8.92
N LEU A 207 -21.72 29.24 -9.21
CA LEU A 207 -21.42 30.31 -10.16
C LEU A 207 -21.88 29.94 -11.58
N ALA A 208 -21.62 28.71 -12.03
CA ALA A 208 -22.08 28.23 -13.34
C ALA A 208 -23.61 28.27 -13.49
N ILE A 209 -24.35 27.89 -12.44
CA ILE A 209 -25.81 27.98 -12.38
C ILE A 209 -26.25 29.45 -12.42
N TYR A 210 -25.60 30.33 -11.66
CA TYR A 210 -25.93 31.76 -11.63
C TYR A 210 -25.76 32.41 -13.02
N THR A 211 -24.67 32.10 -13.71
CA THR A 211 -24.42 32.58 -15.08
C THR A 211 -25.44 32.04 -16.09
N SER A 212 -26.01 30.86 -15.82
CA SER A 212 -26.99 30.20 -16.71
C SER A 212 -28.44 30.37 -16.24
N LYS A 213 -28.71 31.28 -15.28
CA LYS A 213 -30.03 31.41 -14.62
C LYS A 213 -31.17 31.71 -15.59
N ASP A 214 -30.91 32.52 -16.61
CA ASP A 214 -31.94 32.96 -17.57
C ASP A 214 -32.32 31.81 -18.50
N GLU A 215 -31.32 31.04 -18.97
CA GLU A 215 -31.54 29.81 -19.74
C GLU A 215 -32.32 28.77 -18.93
N ILE A 216 -31.97 28.58 -17.65
CA ILE A 216 -32.68 27.67 -16.74
C ILE A 216 -34.13 28.11 -16.54
N SER A 217 -34.38 29.43 -16.44
CA SER A 217 -35.74 29.97 -16.28
C SER A 217 -36.60 29.69 -17.51
N VAL A 218 -36.07 29.92 -18.72
CA VAL A 218 -36.75 29.57 -19.97
C VAL A 218 -37.03 28.06 -20.04
N MET A 219 -36.04 27.21 -19.69
CA MET A 219 -36.21 25.76 -19.68
C MET A 219 -37.31 25.30 -18.70
N LYS A 220 -37.42 25.92 -17.53
CA LYS A 220 -38.50 25.63 -16.57
C LYS A 220 -39.88 26.03 -17.12
N LEU A 221 -39.98 27.19 -17.79
CA LEU A 221 -41.24 27.68 -18.35
C LEU A 221 -41.80 26.79 -19.47
N VAL A 222 -40.93 26.15 -20.25
CA VAL A 222 -41.34 25.20 -21.30
C VAL A 222 -41.50 23.76 -20.81
N GLY A 223 -41.45 23.52 -19.49
CA GLY A 223 -41.72 22.22 -18.87
C GLY A 223 -40.55 21.23 -18.90
N ALA A 224 -39.29 21.69 -19.01
CA ALA A 224 -38.15 20.79 -18.95
C ALA A 224 -38.04 20.08 -17.59
N SER A 225 -37.67 18.79 -17.59
CA SER A 225 -37.53 18.02 -16.37
C SER A 225 -36.34 18.48 -15.52
N ASN A 226 -36.44 18.34 -14.20
CA ASN A 226 -35.34 18.67 -13.28
C ASN A 226 -34.05 17.94 -13.64
N SER A 227 -34.11 16.66 -14.07
CA SER A 227 -32.93 15.91 -14.49
C SER A 227 -32.27 16.49 -15.75
N TYR A 228 -33.05 17.02 -16.68
CA TYR A 228 -32.52 17.68 -17.89
C TYR A 228 -31.79 18.98 -17.54
N ILE A 229 -32.30 19.75 -16.58
CA ILE A 229 -31.68 20.99 -16.09
C ILE A 229 -30.40 20.69 -15.29
N ARG A 230 -30.39 19.59 -14.53
CA ARG A 230 -29.27 19.19 -13.65
C ARG A 230 -28.11 18.52 -14.40
N GLY A 231 -28.41 17.78 -15.46
CA GLY A 231 -27.46 16.97 -16.20
C GLY A 231 -26.18 17.69 -16.63
N PRO A 232 -26.25 18.89 -17.23
CA PRO A 232 -25.07 19.62 -17.72
C PRO A 232 -24.06 19.91 -16.61
N PHE A 233 -24.52 20.29 -15.42
CA PHE A 233 -23.67 20.62 -14.28
C PHE A 233 -23.00 19.38 -13.65
N VAL A 234 -23.70 18.24 -13.62
CA VAL A 234 -23.10 16.98 -13.17
C VAL A 234 -22.04 16.52 -14.17
N PHE A 235 -22.30 16.66 -15.46
CA PHE A 235 -21.32 16.36 -16.51
C PHE A 235 -20.10 17.28 -16.45
N GLU A 236 -20.28 18.57 -16.17
CA GLU A 236 -19.19 19.52 -15.93
C GLU A 236 -18.29 19.07 -14.77
N GLY A 237 -18.90 18.56 -13.69
CA GLY A 237 -18.23 17.88 -12.58
C GLY A 237 -17.35 16.71 -12.97
N ILE A 238 -17.91 15.81 -13.77
CA ILE A 238 -17.18 14.65 -14.30
C ILE A 238 -15.99 15.11 -15.14
N MET A 239 -16.16 16.17 -15.94
CA MET A 239 -15.05 16.73 -16.73
C MET A 239 -13.94 17.28 -15.84
N TYR A 240 -14.25 17.95 -14.73
CA TYR A 240 -13.23 18.35 -13.75
C TYR A 240 -12.44 17.15 -13.23
N GLY A 241 -13.14 16.07 -12.87
CA GLY A 241 -12.52 14.83 -12.41
C GLY A 241 -11.64 14.15 -13.45
N VAL A 242 -12.11 14.08 -14.71
CA VAL A 242 -11.35 13.50 -15.82
C VAL A 242 -10.09 14.31 -16.11
N VAL A 243 -10.21 15.63 -16.22
CA VAL A 243 -9.05 16.50 -16.49
C VAL A 243 -8.06 16.45 -15.34
N ALA A 244 -8.52 16.51 -14.09
CA ALA A 244 -7.66 16.36 -12.92
C ALA A 244 -6.94 15.00 -12.92
N GLY A 245 -7.64 13.90 -13.22
CA GLY A 245 -7.03 12.58 -13.31
C GLY A 245 -5.96 12.48 -14.39
N ILE A 246 -6.21 13.03 -15.58
CA ILE A 246 -5.21 13.09 -16.67
C ILE A 246 -4.00 13.93 -16.24
N VAL A 247 -4.21 15.09 -15.63
CA VAL A 247 -3.13 15.94 -15.13
C VAL A 247 -2.32 15.20 -14.06
N THR A 248 -2.97 14.53 -13.12
CA THR A 248 -2.30 13.70 -12.09
C THR A 248 -1.43 12.63 -12.73
N LEU A 249 -1.93 11.89 -13.73
CA LEU A 249 -1.16 10.86 -14.43
C LEU A 249 0.05 11.43 -15.18
N ILE A 250 -0.11 12.60 -15.82
CA ILE A 250 1.00 13.32 -16.46
C ILE A 250 2.05 13.72 -15.43
N LEU A 251 1.64 14.17 -14.23
CA LEU A 251 2.55 14.55 -13.15
C LEU A 251 3.24 13.34 -12.51
N PHE A 252 2.60 12.17 -12.49
CA PHE A 252 3.22 10.95 -11.96
C PHE A 252 4.38 10.44 -12.82
N TYR A 253 4.39 10.69 -14.12
CA TYR A 253 5.49 10.25 -14.98
C TYR A 253 6.86 10.86 -14.55
N PRO A 254 7.07 12.19 -14.54
CA PRO A 254 8.35 12.76 -14.09
C PRO A 254 8.60 12.52 -12.59
N PHE A 255 7.54 12.42 -11.77
CA PHE A 255 7.67 12.13 -10.34
C PHE A 255 8.24 10.73 -10.09
N THR A 256 7.75 9.72 -10.80
CA THR A 256 8.23 8.34 -10.68
C THR A 256 9.62 8.15 -11.28
N VAL A 257 9.95 8.83 -12.39
CA VAL A 257 11.32 8.87 -12.94
C VAL A 257 12.31 9.45 -11.92
N TRP A 258 11.94 10.52 -11.22
CA TRP A 258 12.79 11.14 -10.21
C TRP A 258 12.94 10.27 -8.95
N LEU A 259 11.87 9.61 -8.50
CA LEU A 259 11.89 8.76 -7.32
C LEU A 259 12.43 7.35 -7.54
N GLY A 260 12.37 6.82 -8.77
CA GLY A 260 12.78 5.44 -9.08
C GLY A 260 14.16 5.07 -8.53
N PRO A 261 15.22 5.84 -8.83
CA PRO A 261 16.56 5.57 -8.30
C PRO A 261 16.66 5.71 -6.77
N LEU A 262 15.84 6.56 -6.15
CA LEU A 262 15.84 6.75 -4.70
C LEU A 262 15.21 5.55 -3.99
N THR A 263 14.13 5.00 -4.54
CA THR A 263 13.48 3.82 -3.97
C THR A 263 14.34 2.58 -4.13
N GLU A 264 15.03 2.44 -5.26
CA GLU A 264 15.91 1.31 -5.53
C GLU A 264 17.08 1.25 -4.53
N ASN A 265 17.69 2.40 -4.21
CA ASN A 265 18.78 2.46 -3.23
C ASN A 265 18.33 2.29 -1.77
N PHE A 266 17.15 2.81 -1.42
CA PHE A 266 16.69 2.82 -0.03
C PHE A 266 15.95 1.53 0.35
N PHE A 267 15.21 0.95 -0.58
CA PHE A 267 14.36 -0.22 -0.35
C PHE A 267 14.85 -1.49 -1.05
N SER A 268 15.98 -1.44 -1.79
CA SER A 268 16.64 -2.53 -2.52
C SER A 268 15.69 -3.33 -3.43
N ASP A 269 15.86 -3.31 -4.75
CA ASP A 269 15.05 -4.08 -5.75
C ASP A 269 13.65 -3.55 -6.13
N ILE A 270 13.17 -2.41 -5.60
CA ILE A 270 11.99 -1.72 -6.17
C ILE A 270 12.37 -0.39 -6.79
N ASN A 271 12.30 -0.36 -8.12
CA ASN A 271 12.28 0.87 -8.88
C ASN A 271 10.83 1.34 -9.06
N LEU A 272 10.48 2.49 -8.46
CA LEU A 272 9.12 3.04 -8.50
C LEU A 272 8.63 3.32 -9.94
N PHE A 273 9.56 3.67 -10.85
CA PHE A 273 9.23 3.90 -12.24
C PHE A 273 8.81 2.60 -12.93
N ASP A 274 9.57 1.51 -12.74
CA ASP A 274 9.22 0.21 -13.31
C ASP A 274 7.89 -0.30 -12.76
N TYR A 275 7.66 -0.14 -11.46
CA TYR A 275 6.37 -0.45 -10.84
C TYR A 275 5.22 0.37 -11.43
N TYR A 276 5.43 1.68 -11.67
CA TYR A 276 4.42 2.54 -12.27
C TYR A 276 4.08 2.12 -13.70
N ILE A 277 5.07 1.75 -14.51
CA ILE A 277 4.87 1.29 -15.88
C ILE A 277 4.17 -0.08 -15.91
N ASP A 278 4.61 -1.05 -15.10
CA ASP A 278 4.00 -2.38 -15.03
C ASP A 278 2.54 -2.31 -14.55
N LYS A 279 2.27 -1.50 -13.51
CA LYS A 279 0.93 -1.33 -12.94
C LYS A 279 0.16 -0.14 -13.52
N PHE A 280 0.60 0.43 -14.65
CA PHE A 280 0.02 1.65 -15.22
C PHE A 280 -1.49 1.52 -15.42
N SER A 281 -1.97 0.39 -15.97
CA SER A 281 -3.39 0.16 -16.20
C SER A 281 -4.21 0.21 -14.90
N LYS A 282 -3.71 -0.41 -13.82
CA LYS A 282 -4.38 -0.41 -12.51
C LYS A 282 -4.43 1.00 -11.94
N ILE A 283 -3.30 1.72 -11.97
CA ILE A 283 -3.19 3.09 -11.45
C ILE A 283 -4.08 4.04 -12.27
N PHE A 284 -4.09 3.89 -13.59
CA PHE A 284 -4.95 4.66 -14.51
C PHE A 284 -6.42 4.54 -14.13
N PHE A 285 -6.93 3.31 -13.98
CA PHE A 285 -8.34 3.10 -13.63
C PHE A 285 -8.68 3.57 -12.22
N ILE A 286 -7.78 3.41 -11.25
CA ILE A 286 -8.00 3.90 -9.89
C ILE A 286 -8.04 5.44 -9.90
N VAL A 287 -7.04 6.11 -10.44
CA VAL A 287 -6.95 7.58 -10.45
C VAL A 287 -8.09 8.20 -11.25
N LEU A 288 -8.35 7.71 -12.46
CA LEU A 288 -9.40 8.24 -13.32
C LEU A 288 -10.80 7.92 -12.76
N GLY A 289 -11.00 6.69 -12.27
CA GLY A 289 -12.24 6.27 -11.63
C GLY A 289 -12.55 7.08 -10.38
N SER A 290 -11.58 7.26 -9.50
CA SER A 290 -11.71 8.12 -8.32
C SER A 290 -11.97 9.59 -8.71
N GLY A 291 -11.31 10.11 -9.74
CA GLY A 291 -11.55 11.46 -10.24
C GLY A 291 -12.98 11.66 -10.74
N ILE A 292 -13.47 10.74 -11.57
CA ILE A 292 -14.86 10.74 -12.07
C ILE A 292 -15.85 10.64 -10.92
N LEU A 293 -15.64 9.71 -9.98
CA LEU A 293 -16.51 9.54 -8.82
C LEU A 293 -16.54 10.80 -7.96
N LEU A 294 -15.38 11.35 -7.62
CA LEU A 294 -15.27 12.57 -6.81
C LEU A 294 -15.96 13.74 -7.50
N GLY A 295 -15.73 13.93 -8.81
CA GLY A 295 -16.33 15.00 -9.61
C GLY A 295 -17.84 14.86 -9.78
N ALA A 296 -18.34 13.63 -9.98
CA ALA A 296 -19.77 13.35 -10.08
C ALA A 296 -20.47 13.60 -8.73
N VAL A 297 -19.90 13.09 -7.63
CA VAL A 297 -20.47 13.23 -6.28
C VAL A 297 -20.47 14.69 -5.84
N SER A 298 -19.34 15.39 -5.98
CA SER A 298 -19.24 16.81 -5.61
C SER A 298 -20.28 17.66 -6.34
N SER A 299 -20.46 17.37 -7.62
CA SER A 299 -21.35 18.14 -8.48
C SER A 299 -22.80 17.81 -8.25
N TYR A 300 -23.12 16.54 -8.06
CA TYR A 300 -24.47 16.11 -7.71
C TYR A 300 -24.94 16.74 -6.39
N ILE A 301 -24.10 16.75 -5.36
CA ILE A 301 -24.40 17.39 -4.07
C ILE A 301 -24.67 18.89 -4.25
N ALA A 302 -23.85 19.56 -5.07
CA ALA A 302 -24.00 20.99 -5.30
C ALA A 302 -25.30 21.36 -6.01
N VAL A 303 -25.61 20.62 -7.06
CA VAL A 303 -26.81 20.79 -7.87
C VAL A 303 -28.07 20.49 -7.04
N TRP A 304 -28.06 19.42 -6.23
CA TRP A 304 -29.19 19.04 -5.38
C TRP A 304 -29.55 20.13 -4.35
N ARG A 305 -28.53 20.78 -3.77
CA ARG A 305 -28.73 21.81 -2.75
C ARG A 305 -29.21 23.15 -3.33
N TYR A 306 -28.84 23.47 -4.58
CA TYR A 306 -29.12 24.78 -5.18
C TYR A 306 -30.43 24.82 -5.99
N LEU A 307 -30.78 23.76 -6.73
CA LEU A 307 -31.98 23.73 -7.58
C LEU A 307 -33.27 23.27 -6.87
N LYS A 308 -33.21 23.00 -5.55
CA LYS A 308 -34.40 22.71 -4.74
C LYS A 308 -35.03 23.99 -4.16
N LYS A 309 -34.36 25.14 -4.31
CA LYS A 309 -34.91 26.49 -4.11
C LYS A 309 -35.34 27.06 -5.45
#